data_AF-A0A2N2HFA6-F1
#
_entry.id   AF-A0A2N2HFA6-F1
#
_cell.length_a   1.000
_cell.length_b   1.000
_cell.length_c   1.000
_cell.angle_alpha   90.00
_cell.angle_beta   90.00
_cell.angle_gamma   90.00
#
_symmetry.space_group_name_H-M   'P 1'
#
loop_
_entity.id
_entity.type
_entity.pdbx_description
1 polymer ?
#
loop_
_entity_poly.entity_id
_entity_poly.type
_entity_poly.pdbx_seq_one_letter_code
_entity_poly.pdbx_strand_id
1 'polypeptide(L)'
;MEIVRQESRSAHLCPRGYVATICIRVFKGRRDVLVHLFRPDWASEGADYPWPDLVQECPGLDPSTSRGDSRAVLLESFNREEMDQIVEYLGIRYTDRLTRISINSLEFPLPAGLLPLSSMPEGKDIGRIRFEIVPRYPLPFAVHGLYDLSQHKPMDQGMAQT
;
A
#
# COMPACT_ATOMS: atom_id res chain seq x y z
N MET A 1 -0.92 -18.58 6.63
CA MET A 1 -0.83 -17.36 5.82
C MET A 1 -1.35 -17.67 4.43
N GLU A 2 -2.37 -16.96 3.95
CA GLU A 2 -2.89 -17.09 2.58
C GLU A 2 -2.31 -15.97 1.70
N ILE A 3 -1.88 -16.29 0.47
CA ILE A 3 -1.40 -15.29 -0.49
C ILE A 3 -2.43 -15.21 -1.62
N VAL A 4 -3.03 -14.04 -1.80
CA VAL A 4 -4.02 -13.77 -2.85
C VAL A 4 -3.44 -12.77 -3.83
N ARG A 5 -3.41 -13.14 -5.11
CA ARG A 5 -2.94 -12.27 -6.19
C ARG A 5 -4.13 -11.88 -7.05
N GLN A 6 -4.46 -10.60 -7.04
CA GLN A 6 -5.51 -10.00 -7.84
C GLN A 6 -4.87 -9.11 -8.91
N GLU A 7 -4.72 -9.68 -10.09
CA GLU A 7 -4.16 -8.98 -11.24
C GLU A 7 -5.26 -8.31 -12.05
N SER A 8 -5.08 -7.01 -12.30
CA SER A 8 -5.98 -6.22 -13.12
C SER A 8 -5.71 -6.47 -14.59
N ARG A 9 -6.76 -6.49 -15.42
CA ARG A 9 -6.61 -6.72 -16.88
C ARG A 9 -5.68 -5.72 -17.57
N SER A 10 -5.57 -4.51 -17.02
CA SER A 10 -4.74 -3.42 -17.52
C SER A 10 -3.30 -3.43 -16.98
N ALA A 11 -2.92 -4.40 -16.13
CA ALA A 11 -1.62 -4.43 -15.45
C ALA A 11 -0.41 -4.60 -16.39
N HIS A 12 -0.64 -4.84 -17.68
CA HIS A 12 0.42 -4.94 -18.70
C HIS A 12 0.88 -3.58 -19.26
N LEU A 13 0.12 -2.51 -19.03
CA LEU A 13 0.46 -1.17 -19.53
C LEU A 13 1.66 -0.56 -18.81
N CYS A 14 1.90 -0.99 -17.56
CA CYS A 14 3.09 -0.61 -16.82
C CYS A 14 3.65 -1.76 -15.99
N PRO A 15 4.98 -1.96 -15.99
CA PRO A 15 5.62 -2.96 -15.12
C PRO A 15 5.48 -2.60 -13.62
N ARG A 16 5.20 -1.32 -13.32
CA ARG A 16 4.85 -0.79 -12.00
C ARG A 16 3.35 -0.59 -11.85
N GLY A 17 2.87 -0.72 -10.62
CA GLY A 17 1.47 -0.60 -10.28
C GLY A 17 0.97 -1.78 -9.45
N TYR A 18 1.86 -2.61 -8.93
CA TYR A 18 1.48 -3.60 -7.94
C TYR A 18 1.44 -2.92 -6.57
N VAL A 19 0.36 -3.14 -5.83
CA VAL A 19 0.20 -2.72 -4.43
C VAL A 19 -0.02 -3.96 -3.57
N ALA A 20 0.64 -4.01 -2.41
CA ALA A 20 0.53 -5.13 -1.50
C ALA A 20 -0.21 -4.69 -0.25
N THR A 21 -1.17 -5.49 0.18
CA THR A 21 -1.91 -5.30 1.41
C THR A 21 -1.77 -6.55 2.24
N ILE A 22 -1.32 -6.39 3.48
CA ILE A 22 -1.11 -7.51 4.40
C ILE A 22 -2.15 -7.42 5.50
N CYS A 23 -2.67 -8.56 5.93
CA CYS A 23 -3.60 -8.68 7.03
C CYS A 23 -2.86 -9.27 8.23
N ILE A 24 -2.76 -8.48 9.30
CA ILE A 24 -2.16 -8.90 10.56
C ILE A 24 -3.26 -9.44 11.48
N ARG A 25 -3.09 -10.68 11.93
CA ARG A 25 -4.08 -11.39 12.74
C ARG A 25 -4.46 -10.65 14.02
N VAL A 26 -3.45 -10.12 14.72
CA VAL A 26 -3.62 -9.34 15.94
C VAL A 26 -2.59 -8.21 15.93
N PHE A 27 -3.06 -6.97 15.90
CA PHE A 27 -2.20 -5.79 15.95
C PHE A 27 -2.83 -4.72 16.86
N LYS A 28 -2.06 -4.22 17.84
CA LYS A 28 -2.52 -3.21 18.82
C LYS A 28 -3.90 -3.52 19.45
N GLY A 29 -4.18 -4.79 19.76
CA GLY A 29 -5.46 -5.20 20.36
C GLY A 29 -6.66 -5.17 19.40
N ARG A 30 -6.44 -5.10 18.09
CA ARG A 30 -7.47 -5.34 17.05
C ARG A 30 -7.10 -6.58 16.25
N ARG A 31 -8.12 -7.31 15.77
CA ARG A 31 -7.92 -8.46 14.89
C ARG A 31 -8.08 -8.07 13.43
N ASP A 32 -7.41 -8.84 12.57
CA ASP A 32 -7.53 -8.74 11.11
C ASP A 32 -7.17 -7.35 10.57
N VAL A 33 -6.15 -6.70 11.13
CA VAL A 33 -5.75 -5.34 10.75
C VAL A 33 -5.11 -5.34 9.37
N LEU A 34 -5.70 -4.57 8.45
CA LEU A 34 -5.18 -4.40 7.11
C LEU A 34 -4.09 -3.33 7.10
N VAL A 35 -2.97 -3.66 6.47
CA VAL A 35 -1.83 -2.77 6.30
C VAL A 35 -1.49 -2.71 4.82
N HIS A 36 -1.65 -1.53 4.23
CA HIS A 36 -1.32 -1.26 2.84
C HIS A 36 0.13 -0.85 2.73
N LEU A 37 0.92 -1.61 1.99
CA LEU A 37 2.33 -1.35 1.75
C LEU A 37 2.49 -0.37 0.60
N PHE A 38 3.37 0.60 0.80
CA PHE A 38 3.71 1.62 -0.17
C PHE A 38 5.18 2.01 -0.02
N ARG A 39 5.76 2.51 -1.10
CA ARG A 39 7.14 3.00 -1.12
C ARG A 39 7.15 4.50 -0.83
N PRO A 40 7.79 4.97 0.25
CA PRO A 40 7.83 6.40 0.60
C PRO A 40 8.85 7.20 -0.21
N ASP A 41 9.83 6.54 -0.84
CA ASP A 41 10.94 7.19 -1.54
C ASP A 41 11.00 6.74 -3.01
N TRP A 42 10.72 7.67 -3.92
CA TRP A 42 10.68 7.48 -5.37
C TRP A 42 11.48 8.56 -6.13
N ALA A 43 12.46 9.16 -5.46
CA ALA A 43 13.00 10.48 -5.72
C ALA A 43 13.58 10.76 -7.13
N SER A 44 13.76 9.76 -8.00
CA SER A 44 14.42 9.99 -9.29
C SER A 44 13.88 9.21 -10.50
N GLU A 45 12.79 8.46 -10.37
CA GLU A 45 12.31 7.57 -11.47
C GLU A 45 11.07 8.09 -12.22
N GLY A 46 10.37 9.10 -11.70
CA GLY A 46 9.12 9.58 -12.29
C GLY A 46 9.24 10.42 -13.57
N ALA A 47 10.44 10.66 -14.08
CA ALA A 47 10.65 11.56 -15.21
C ALA A 47 10.38 10.90 -16.58
N ASP A 48 10.52 9.56 -16.69
CA ASP A 48 10.53 8.85 -17.98
C ASP A 48 9.27 8.01 -18.25
N TYR A 49 8.25 8.09 -17.39
CA TYR A 49 7.02 7.31 -17.57
C TYR A 49 6.05 7.97 -18.56
N PRO A 50 5.32 7.18 -19.38
CA PRO A 50 4.29 7.68 -20.29
C PRO A 50 3.01 8.06 -19.52
N TRP A 51 3.10 9.10 -18.69
CA TRP A 51 2.00 9.65 -17.90
C TRP A 51 0.65 9.79 -18.61
N PRO A 52 0.55 10.26 -19.87
CA PRO A 52 -0.76 10.40 -20.54
C PRO A 52 -1.46 9.05 -20.82
N ASP A 53 -0.72 7.94 -20.89
CA ASP A 53 -1.31 6.60 -21.06
C ASP A 53 -1.71 5.99 -19.70
N LEU A 54 -1.03 6.42 -18.63
CA LEU A 54 -1.14 5.84 -17.28
C LEU A 54 -2.11 6.58 -16.38
N VAL A 55 -2.28 7.88 -16.57
CA VAL A 55 -3.19 8.71 -15.79
C VAL A 55 -4.21 9.31 -16.75
N GLN A 56 -5.48 8.97 -16.53
CA GLN A 56 -6.58 9.55 -17.26
C GLN A 56 -6.64 11.05 -16.92
N GLU A 57 -6.32 11.89 -17.90
CA GLU A 57 -6.54 13.33 -17.78
C GLU A 57 -8.05 13.58 -17.65
N CYS A 58 -8.48 14.18 -16.53
CA CYS A 58 -9.85 14.64 -16.38
C CYS A 58 -9.97 16.04 -17.01
N PRO A 59 -10.61 16.19 -18.19
CA PRO A 59 -10.83 17.51 -18.77
C PRO A 59 -11.74 18.33 -17.85
N GLY A 60 -11.16 19.33 -17.17
CA GLY A 60 -11.88 20.22 -16.24
C GLY A 60 -11.35 20.23 -14.81
N LEU A 61 -10.36 19.40 -14.47
CA LEU A 61 -9.68 19.47 -13.18
C LEU A 61 -8.45 20.39 -13.31
N ASP A 62 -8.48 21.55 -12.66
CA ASP A 62 -7.35 22.49 -12.68
C ASP A 62 -6.14 21.82 -11.99
N PRO A 63 -4.95 21.75 -12.64
CA PRO A 63 -3.77 21.10 -12.08
C PRO A 63 -3.33 21.76 -10.76
N SER A 64 -3.74 23.00 -10.51
CA SER A 64 -3.47 23.75 -9.28
C SER A 64 -4.37 23.34 -8.10
N THR A 65 -5.47 22.62 -8.38
CA THR A 65 -6.50 22.24 -7.38
C THR A 65 -6.62 20.74 -7.16
N SER A 66 -5.97 19.94 -8.00
CA SER A 66 -5.94 18.49 -7.87
C SER A 66 -5.11 18.12 -6.63
N ARG A 67 -5.80 17.86 -5.52
CA ARG A 67 -5.19 17.49 -4.23
C ARG A 67 -4.52 16.11 -4.24
N GLY A 68 -4.73 15.33 -5.30
CA GLY A 68 -4.21 13.98 -5.44
C GLY A 68 -3.26 13.85 -6.63
N ASP A 69 -2.03 13.42 -6.34
CA ASP A 69 -1.02 13.02 -7.31
C ASP A 69 -1.20 11.55 -7.67
N SER A 70 -2.05 11.25 -8.66
CA SER A 70 -2.17 9.88 -9.22
C SER A 70 -0.81 9.35 -9.71
N ARG A 71 0.09 10.27 -10.09
CA ARG A 71 1.49 9.97 -10.41
C ARG A 71 2.25 9.43 -9.20
N ALA A 72 2.07 10.04 -8.03
CA ALA A 72 2.67 9.58 -6.78
C ALA A 72 2.13 8.20 -6.39
N VAL A 73 0.83 7.92 -6.58
CA VAL A 73 0.23 6.58 -6.36
C VAL A 73 0.95 5.50 -7.18
N LEU A 74 1.26 5.82 -8.44
CA LEU A 74 2.01 4.91 -9.30
C LEU A 74 3.47 4.76 -8.82
N LEU A 75 4.10 5.84 -8.37
CA LEU A 75 5.49 5.84 -7.92
C LEU A 75 5.70 5.14 -6.57
N GLU A 76 4.71 5.18 -5.68
CA GLU A 76 4.71 4.43 -4.43
C GLU A 76 4.34 2.95 -4.60
N SER A 77 3.89 2.56 -5.80
CA SER A 77 3.62 1.17 -6.17
C SER A 77 4.91 0.41 -6.52
N PHE A 78 4.85 -0.91 -6.39
CA PHE A 78 5.97 -1.80 -6.64
C PHE A 78 5.87 -2.51 -8.00
N ASN A 79 6.97 -3.13 -8.42
CA ASN A 79 7.03 -4.07 -9.53
C ASN A 79 6.75 -5.50 -9.06
N ARG A 80 6.54 -6.41 -10.02
CA ARG A 80 6.36 -7.84 -9.76
C ARG A 80 7.54 -8.45 -8.98
N GLU A 81 8.78 -8.08 -9.31
CA GLU A 81 9.99 -8.59 -8.62
C GLU A 81 10.11 -8.08 -7.18
N GLU A 82 9.80 -6.79 -6.96
CA GLU A 82 9.78 -6.20 -5.61
C GLU A 82 8.69 -6.85 -4.76
N MET A 83 7.52 -7.13 -5.34
CA MET A 83 6.43 -7.83 -4.66
C MET A 83 6.81 -9.22 -4.20
N ASP A 84 7.49 -9.99 -5.05
CA ASP A 84 7.91 -11.34 -4.69
C ASP A 84 8.90 -11.30 -3.52
N GLN A 85 9.85 -10.36 -3.55
CA GLN A 85 10.78 -10.14 -2.43
C GLN A 85 10.06 -9.68 -1.14
N ILE A 86 9.05 -8.81 -1.23
CA ILE A 86 8.23 -8.39 -0.09
C ILE A 86 7.48 -9.59 0.50
N VAL A 87 6.85 -10.41 -0.34
CA VAL A 87 6.10 -11.60 0.09
C VAL A 87 7.02 -12.60 0.76
N GLU A 88 8.20 -12.84 0.19
CA GLU A 88 9.21 -13.73 0.78
C GLU A 88 9.67 -13.19 2.13
N TYR A 89 10.04 -11.91 2.22
CA TYR A 89 10.45 -11.27 3.47
C TYR A 89 9.38 -11.38 4.56
N LEU A 90 8.13 -11.05 4.22
CA LEU A 90 7.00 -11.12 5.14
C LEU A 90 6.64 -12.55 5.52
N GLY A 91 6.72 -13.48 4.56
CA GLY A 91 6.51 -14.90 4.79
C GLY A 91 7.56 -15.52 5.71
N ILE A 92 8.80 -15.07 5.66
CA ILE A 92 9.85 -15.60 6.54
C ILE A 92 9.78 -14.95 7.93
N ARG A 93 9.64 -13.62 8.01
CA ARG A 93 9.73 -12.88 9.28
C ARG A 93 8.41 -12.77 10.03
N TYR A 94 7.28 -12.73 9.32
CA TYR A 94 5.99 -12.34 9.87
C TYR A 94 4.88 -13.37 9.62
N THR A 95 5.16 -14.57 9.09
CA THR A 95 4.13 -15.59 8.83
C THR A 95 3.31 -16.02 10.04
N ASP A 96 3.86 -15.94 11.26
CA ASP A 96 3.12 -16.28 12.48
C ASP A 96 2.08 -15.20 12.83
N ARG A 97 2.37 -13.95 12.47
CA ARG A 97 1.52 -12.78 12.74
C ARG A 97 0.57 -12.45 11.60
N LEU A 98 0.92 -12.81 10.38
CA LEU A 98 0.16 -12.53 9.16
C LEU A 98 -0.85 -13.63 8.87
N THR A 99 -2.10 -13.23 8.70
CA THR A 99 -3.16 -14.12 8.25
C THR A 99 -3.19 -14.20 6.73
N ARG A 100 -3.08 -13.06 6.05
CA ARG A 100 -3.23 -12.98 4.59
C ARG A 100 -2.34 -11.90 3.97
N ILE A 101 -1.87 -12.14 2.75
CA ILE A 101 -1.18 -11.17 1.91
C ILE A 101 -1.99 -11.07 0.62
N SER A 102 -2.54 -9.90 0.34
CA SER A 102 -3.26 -9.57 -0.89
C SER A 102 -2.38 -8.70 -1.76
N ILE A 103 -2.03 -9.16 -2.95
CA ILE A 103 -1.29 -8.41 -3.95
C ILE A 103 -2.30 -7.97 -4.99
N ASN A 104 -2.46 -6.68 -5.16
CA ASN A 104 -3.37 -6.08 -6.12
C ASN A 104 -2.56 -5.36 -7.20
N SER A 105 -3.10 -5.29 -8.41
CA SER A 105 -2.52 -4.46 -9.48
C SER A 105 -3.45 -3.28 -9.74
N LEU A 106 -2.88 -2.11 -9.98
CA LEU A 106 -3.63 -0.93 -10.34
C LEU A 106 -4.31 -1.13 -11.70
N GLU A 107 -5.51 -0.58 -11.81
CA GLU A 107 -6.24 -0.52 -13.08
C GLU A 107 -5.83 0.77 -13.81
N PHE A 108 -5.33 0.59 -15.02
CA PHE A 108 -4.97 1.69 -15.92
C PHE A 108 -6.07 1.90 -16.97
N PRO A 109 -6.29 3.15 -17.40
CA PRO A 109 -5.65 4.38 -16.90
C PRO A 109 -6.16 4.77 -15.50
N LEU A 110 -5.27 5.25 -14.63
CA LEU A 110 -5.63 5.67 -13.28
C LEU A 110 -6.46 6.97 -13.34
N PRO A 111 -7.55 7.09 -12.57
CA PRO A 111 -8.27 8.36 -12.50
C PRO A 111 -7.37 9.47 -11.95
N ALA A 112 -7.46 10.68 -12.54
CA ALA A 112 -6.81 11.87 -11.99
C ALA A 112 -7.38 12.24 -10.61
N GLY A 113 -6.51 12.71 -9.71
CA GLY A 113 -6.90 13.15 -8.37
C GLY A 113 -6.86 12.06 -7.29
N LEU A 114 -6.21 10.92 -7.55
CA LEU A 114 -6.00 9.91 -6.51
C LEU A 114 -5.01 10.40 -5.46
N LEU A 115 -5.36 10.19 -4.20
CA LEU A 115 -4.51 10.54 -3.06
C LEU A 115 -3.49 9.41 -2.82
N PRO A 116 -2.17 9.71 -2.86
CA PRO A 116 -1.15 8.75 -2.50
C PRO A 116 -1.20 8.40 -1.00
N LEU A 117 -0.93 7.14 -0.64
CA LEU A 117 -0.94 6.69 0.76
C LEU A 117 0.15 7.40 1.57
N SER A 118 1.25 7.78 0.92
CA SER A 118 2.32 8.58 1.51
C SER A 118 1.85 9.95 2.01
N SER A 119 0.81 10.54 1.40
CA SER A 119 0.22 11.83 1.78
C SER A 119 -0.93 11.69 2.79
N MET A 120 -1.32 10.45 3.14
CA MET A 120 -2.39 10.19 4.08
C MET A 120 -2.00 10.67 5.49
N PRO A 121 -2.83 11.51 6.15
CA PRO A 121 -2.49 12.03 7.47
C PRO A 121 -2.52 10.90 8.51
N GLU A 122 -1.47 10.83 9.33
CA GLU A 122 -1.48 9.99 10.52
C GLU A 122 -2.49 10.55 11.52
N GLY A 123 -3.43 9.71 11.92
CA GLY A 123 -4.49 10.07 12.85
C GLY A 123 -4.35 9.31 14.16
N LYS A 124 -5.42 9.38 14.97
CA LYS A 124 -5.53 8.62 16.21
C LYS A 124 -5.61 7.11 15.95
N ASP A 125 -6.23 6.74 14.83
CA ASP A 125 -6.47 5.35 14.43
C ASP A 125 -5.63 4.91 13.21
N ILE A 126 -5.24 5.86 12.34
CA ILE A 126 -4.35 5.59 11.19
C ILE A 126 -2.90 5.73 11.64
N GLY A 127 -2.09 4.69 11.42
CA GLY A 127 -0.65 4.76 11.65
C GLY A 127 0.15 4.12 10.53
N ARG A 128 1.45 4.40 10.52
CA ARG A 128 2.40 3.83 9.55
C ARG A 128 3.47 2.98 10.23
N ILE A 129 3.76 1.86 9.60
CA ILE A 129 4.80 0.89 9.97
C ILE A 129 5.96 1.13 9.02
N ARG A 130 7.15 1.36 9.56
CA ARG A 130 8.37 1.45 8.76
C ARG A 130 9.03 0.09 8.81
N PHE A 131 9.17 -0.60 7.68
CA PHE A 131 9.84 -1.90 7.67
C PHE A 131 11.37 -1.75 7.55
N GLU A 132 11.84 -0.63 6.98
CA GLU A 132 13.26 -0.31 6.83
C GLU A 132 14.02 -0.20 8.17
N ILE A 133 13.34 0.18 9.26
CA ILE A 133 13.96 0.31 10.59
C ILE A 133 14.24 -1.06 11.22
N VAL A 134 13.76 -2.15 10.63
CA VAL A 134 13.92 -3.49 11.17
C VAL A 134 15.36 -3.96 10.91
N PRO A 135 16.09 -4.43 11.94
CA PRO A 135 17.45 -4.90 11.77
C PRO A 135 17.53 -6.10 10.81
N ARG A 136 18.50 -6.04 9.88
CA ARG A 136 18.70 -6.98 8.76
C ARG A 136 17.56 -6.93 7.74
N TYR A 137 17.16 -5.73 7.35
CA TYR A 137 16.22 -5.53 6.27
C TYR A 137 16.88 -5.95 4.94
N PRO A 138 16.35 -6.98 4.25
CA PRO A 138 17.01 -7.57 3.08
C PRO A 138 16.68 -6.85 1.77
N LEU A 139 15.69 -5.94 1.76
CA LEU A 139 15.21 -5.30 0.54
C LEU A 139 16.05 -4.05 0.20
N PRO A 140 16.35 -3.79 -1.08
CA PRO A 140 17.11 -2.63 -1.52
C PRO A 140 16.30 -1.32 -1.55
N PHE A 141 15.02 -1.34 -1.17
CA PHE A 141 14.10 -0.21 -1.20
C PHE A 141 13.33 -0.08 0.11
N ALA A 142 12.98 1.13 0.53
CA ALA A 142 12.18 1.34 1.74
C ALA A 142 10.72 0.92 1.52
N VAL A 143 10.17 0.14 2.46
CA VAL A 143 8.74 -0.21 2.50
C VAL A 143 8.12 0.36 3.75
N HIS A 144 7.07 1.16 3.56
CA HIS A 144 6.19 1.63 4.63
C HIS A 144 4.85 0.92 4.50
N GLY A 145 4.18 0.69 5.62
CA GLY A 145 2.86 0.08 5.68
C GLY A 145 1.89 0.99 6.41
N LEU A 146 0.87 1.49 5.73
CA LEU A 146 -0.21 2.26 6.34
C LEU A 146 -1.28 1.31 6.86
N TYR A 147 -1.64 1.42 8.12
CA TYR A 147 -2.76 0.69 8.70
C TYR A 147 -3.80 1.67 9.21
N ASP A 148 -5.08 1.36 9.02
CA ASP A 148 -6.17 2.06 9.68
C ASP A 148 -6.74 1.14 10.75
N LEU A 149 -6.78 1.59 12.00
CA LEU A 149 -7.44 0.83 13.05
C LEU A 149 -8.94 1.06 13.03
N SER A 150 -9.43 2.21 12.58
CA SER A 150 -10.85 2.63 12.62
C SER A 150 -11.80 1.61 12.00
N GLN A 151 -11.38 0.97 10.90
CA GLN A 151 -12.15 -0.02 10.16
C GLN A 151 -12.21 -1.40 10.85
N HIS A 152 -11.42 -1.63 11.89
CA HIS A 152 -11.34 -2.93 12.57
C HIS A 152 -12.01 -2.91 13.94
N LYS A 153 -12.76 -3.98 14.24
CA LYS A 153 -13.41 -4.16 15.55
C LYS A 153 -12.35 -4.23 16.66
N PRO A 154 -12.48 -3.43 17.74
CA PRO A 154 -11.64 -3.59 18.91
C PRO A 154 -11.84 -4.99 19.51
N MET A 155 -10.79 -5.60 20.06
CA MET A 155 -10.91 -6.90 20.75
C MET A 155 -11.64 -6.83 22.09
N ASP A 156 -12.15 -5.65 22.48
CA ASP A 156 -12.81 -5.44 23.75
C ASP A 156 -14.22 -4.84 23.59
N GLN A 157 -15.21 -5.72 23.68
CA GLN A 157 -16.35 -5.47 24.56
C GLN A 157 -16.35 -6.59 25.60
N GLY A 158 -15.37 -6.52 26.51
CA GLY A 158 -15.44 -7.17 27.80
C GLY A 158 -16.03 -6.18 28.81
N MET A 159 -17.34 -6.27 29.03
CA MET A 159 -18.02 -5.83 30.27
C MET A 159 -17.95 -4.33 30.62
N ALA A 160 -18.96 -3.58 30.19
CA ALA A 160 -19.47 -2.50 31.05
C ALA A 160 -20.45 -3.13 32.06
N GLN A 161 -19.93 -3.44 33.25
CA GLN A 161 -20.70 -3.76 34.46
C GLN A 161 -21.54 -2.53 34.88
N THR A 162 -22.84 -2.72 35.13
CA THR A 162 -23.44 -2.68 36.48
C THR A 162 -24.91 -3.04 36.43
#